data_AF-A0A3D6EYE6-F1
#
_entry.id   AF-A0A3D6EYE6-F1
#
_cell.length_a   1.000
_cell.length_b   1.000
_cell.length_c   1.000
_cell.angle_alpha   90.00
_cell.angle_beta   90.00
_cell.angle_gamma   90.00
#
_symmetry.space_group_name_H-M   'P 1'
#
loop_
_entity.id
_entity.type
_entity.pdbx_description
1 polymer ?
#
loop_
_entity_poly.entity_id
_entity_poly.type
_entity_poly.pdbx_seq_one_letter_code
_entity_poly.pdbx_strand_id
1 'polypeptide(L)'
;MRLKVWLIVLTWAGLVILAIQYYNLSAWPDLEELVWNEITSTSQINQDTEIKIRHDIQAVMQYTTGAYTPDLSRLLPDPPRIKKAKALAGKSLRLTDSLTTWFDRLRAAPNQLERDHLLTRMQTVLADTLFDPILNKRINQVLMSLNKPSTISDYALAVLHLENQRAHAYDVMEAYLDSLQAAHGTAGITLGGAPSGSIAAAKMGLIAFHPPTTMELEQRYRIQVKISKDLQADLVKQLSITNGIQDSILVGEIMIVRLQGDNFKITPLDEEEQGVLDVGYTQWEFDVMPLSSGNQKLFVRAGIVYHVPNLGPTKKFFPVYEKEINIEISYGKRITAFMTQRWEFIVSSFVIPGMMWAYTQVRKRRRRTNFSRKKRTDSPQDQAQSKGTMLP
;
A
#
# COMPACT_ATOMS: atom_id res chain seq x y z
N MET A 1 -37.16 13.81 14.06
CA MET A 1 -36.61 12.53 14.54
C MET A 1 -35.91 11.74 13.43
N ARG A 2 -36.53 11.54 12.25
CA ARG A 2 -35.96 10.78 11.11
C ARG A 2 -34.57 11.21 10.61
N LEU A 3 -34.26 12.51 10.61
CA LEU A 3 -32.94 13.02 10.16
C LEU A 3 -31.80 12.67 11.13
N LYS A 4 -32.07 12.62 12.44
CA LYS A 4 -31.05 12.29 13.45
C LYS A 4 -30.64 10.82 13.38
N VAL A 5 -31.60 9.93 13.15
CA VAL A 5 -31.35 8.49 12.97
C VAL A 5 -30.54 8.24 11.70
N TRP A 6 -30.88 8.93 10.60
CA TRP A 6 -30.11 8.81 9.35
C TRP A 6 -28.67 9.33 9.47
N LEU A 7 -28.45 10.42 10.22
CA LEU A 7 -27.10 10.94 10.45
C LEU A 7 -26.25 9.96 11.25
N ILE A 8 -26.82 9.35 12.31
CA ILE A 8 -26.14 8.38 13.18
C ILE A 8 -25.75 7.14 12.37
N VAL A 9 -26.66 6.61 11.55
CA VAL A 9 -26.41 5.45 10.69
C VAL A 9 -25.29 5.72 9.67
N LEU A 10 -25.26 6.91 9.06
CA LEU A 10 -24.18 7.29 8.12
C LEU A 10 -22.83 7.45 8.80
N THR A 11 -22.76 8.05 10.00
CA THR A 11 -21.50 8.15 10.75
C THR A 11 -20.97 6.79 11.16
N TRP A 12 -21.84 5.87 11.57
CA TRP A 12 -21.44 4.51 11.92
C TRP A 12 -21.02 3.68 10.71
N ALA A 13 -21.74 3.81 9.58
CA ALA A 13 -21.34 3.16 8.33
C ALA A 13 -19.96 3.65 7.85
N GLY A 14 -19.67 4.95 7.97
CA GLY A 14 -18.34 5.51 7.66
C GLY A 14 -17.23 4.95 8.56
N LEU A 15 -17.50 4.80 9.86
CA LEU A 15 -16.56 4.25 10.84
C LEU A 15 -16.28 2.75 10.63
N VAL A 16 -17.30 1.96 10.31
CA VAL A 16 -17.15 0.52 10.04
C VAL A 16 -16.38 0.29 8.74
N ILE A 17 -16.64 1.07 7.68
CA ILE A 17 -15.89 0.98 6.42
C ILE A 17 -14.41 1.34 6.65
N LEU A 18 -14.13 2.38 7.44
CA LEU A 18 -12.76 2.75 7.80
C LEU A 18 -12.08 1.66 8.65
N ALA A 19 -12.80 1.05 9.60
CA ALA A 19 -12.26 -0.02 10.44
C ALA A 19 -11.94 -1.29 9.64
N ILE A 20 -12.80 -1.68 8.69
CA ILE A 20 -12.55 -2.81 7.79
C ILE A 20 -11.36 -2.54 6.87
N GLN A 21 -11.24 -1.32 6.35
CA GLN A 21 -10.13 -0.93 5.47
C GLN A 21 -8.77 -0.87 6.20
N TYR A 22 -8.75 -0.50 7.48
CA TYR A 22 -7.50 -0.29 8.21
C TYR A 22 -7.03 -1.48 9.05
N TYR A 23 -7.92 -2.37 9.49
CA TYR A 23 -7.58 -3.37 10.52
C TYR A 23 -7.79 -4.84 10.11
N ASN A 24 -8.13 -5.12 8.85
CA ASN A 24 -8.28 -6.49 8.32
C ASN A 24 -9.16 -7.40 9.23
N LEU A 25 -10.34 -6.89 9.60
CA LEU A 25 -11.15 -7.37 10.72
C LEU A 25 -12.06 -8.58 10.41
N SER A 26 -11.63 -9.51 9.55
CA SER A 26 -12.47 -10.65 9.09
C SER A 26 -12.62 -11.81 10.11
N ALA A 27 -12.18 -11.65 11.36
CA ALA A 27 -12.02 -12.76 12.31
C ALA A 27 -12.93 -12.69 13.56
N TRP A 28 -14.01 -11.90 13.57
CA TRP A 28 -14.88 -11.78 14.74
C TRP A 28 -16.29 -12.34 14.44
N PRO A 29 -16.68 -13.48 15.04
CA PRO A 29 -18.03 -14.04 14.88
C PRO A 29 -19.13 -13.19 15.53
N ASP A 30 -18.79 -12.24 16.41
CA ASP A 30 -19.76 -11.50 17.24
C ASP A 30 -20.11 -10.09 16.68
N LEU A 31 -19.62 -9.76 15.48
CA LEU A 31 -19.77 -8.43 14.88
C LEU A 31 -21.23 -8.14 14.48
N GLU A 32 -21.98 -9.17 14.08
CA GLU A 32 -23.42 -9.06 13.81
C GLU A 32 -24.19 -8.66 15.08
N GLU A 33 -23.88 -9.29 16.21
CA GLU A 33 -24.56 -9.08 17.49
C GLU A 33 -24.21 -7.72 18.12
N LEU A 34 -22.97 -7.26 17.97
CA LEU A 34 -22.53 -5.92 18.40
C LEU A 34 -23.20 -4.80 17.60
N VAL A 35 -23.27 -4.94 16.28
CA VAL A 35 -23.96 -3.97 15.41
C VAL A 35 -25.46 -3.95 15.73
N TRP A 36 -26.05 -5.10 16.03
CA TRP A 36 -27.46 -5.20 16.42
C TRP A 36 -27.79 -4.68 17.79
N ASN A 37 -26.96 -4.95 18.80
CA ASN A 37 -27.17 -4.42 20.15
C ASN A 37 -27.10 -2.89 20.18
N GLU A 38 -26.24 -2.28 19.35
CA GLU A 38 -26.15 -0.82 19.27
C GLU A 38 -27.30 -0.18 18.47
N ILE A 39 -27.73 -0.81 17.36
CA ILE A 39 -28.84 -0.28 16.54
C ILE A 39 -30.18 -0.37 17.28
N THR A 40 -30.38 -1.44 18.07
CA THR A 40 -31.58 -1.63 18.89
C THR A 40 -31.55 -0.79 20.18
N SER A 41 -30.38 -0.53 20.77
CA SER A 41 -30.26 0.35 21.94
C SER A 41 -30.58 1.83 21.64
N THR A 42 -30.39 2.27 20.40
CA THR A 42 -30.55 3.68 20.01
C THR A 42 -31.86 4.02 19.30
N SER A 43 -32.72 3.05 18.92
CA SER A 43 -33.95 3.38 18.19
C SER A 43 -35.11 2.38 18.31
N GLN A 44 -36.34 2.90 18.43
CA GLN A 44 -37.57 2.14 18.20
C GLN A 44 -37.76 1.96 16.69
N ILE A 45 -37.23 0.85 16.15
CA ILE A 45 -37.41 0.46 14.74
C ILE A 45 -38.66 -0.39 14.61
N ASN A 46 -39.41 -0.24 13.51
CA ASN A 46 -40.54 -1.12 13.20
C ASN A 46 -40.05 -2.50 12.73
N GLN A 47 -40.74 -3.56 13.13
CA GLN A 47 -40.43 -4.96 12.89
C GLN A 47 -40.18 -5.29 11.41
N ASP A 48 -40.93 -4.67 10.49
CA ASP A 48 -40.73 -4.86 9.04
C ASP A 48 -39.38 -4.35 8.53
N THR A 49 -38.85 -3.28 9.14
CA THR A 49 -37.55 -2.71 8.76
C THR A 49 -36.41 -3.53 9.34
N GLU A 50 -36.61 -4.11 10.52
CA GLU A 50 -35.65 -5.03 11.15
C GLU A 50 -35.45 -6.30 10.31
N ILE A 51 -36.55 -6.92 9.85
CA ILE A 51 -36.51 -8.16 9.05
C ILE A 51 -35.72 -7.93 7.76
N LYS A 52 -35.93 -6.79 7.09
CA LYS A 52 -35.22 -6.47 5.86
C LYS A 52 -33.72 -6.27 6.07
N ILE A 53 -33.31 -5.59 7.14
CA ILE A 53 -31.89 -5.35 7.41
C ILE A 53 -31.19 -6.66 7.82
N ARG A 54 -31.84 -7.54 8.59
CA ARG A 54 -31.29 -8.87 8.92
C ARG A 54 -31.05 -9.73 7.68
N HIS A 55 -32.04 -9.77 6.79
CA HIS A 55 -31.94 -10.55 5.56
C HIS A 55 -30.77 -10.10 4.67
N ASP A 56 -30.55 -8.80 4.53
CA ASP A 56 -29.47 -8.25 3.71
C ASP A 56 -28.08 -8.52 4.31
N ILE A 57 -27.95 -8.52 5.65
CA ILE A 57 -26.69 -8.85 6.35
C ILE A 57 -26.36 -10.35 6.23
N GLN A 58 -27.35 -11.23 6.41
CA GLN A 58 -27.16 -12.68 6.39
C GLN A 58 -26.82 -13.23 4.99
N ALA A 59 -27.39 -12.63 3.93
CA ALA A 59 -27.07 -12.98 2.55
C ALA A 59 -25.61 -12.70 2.19
N VAL A 60 -25.01 -11.64 2.75
CA VAL A 60 -23.61 -11.30 2.56
C VAL A 60 -22.69 -12.28 3.29
N MET A 61 -23.09 -12.78 4.47
CA MET A 61 -22.31 -13.70 5.31
C MET A 61 -22.35 -15.17 4.84
N GLN A 62 -23.44 -15.63 4.20
CA GLN A 62 -23.52 -17.01 3.69
C GLN A 62 -22.74 -17.23 2.39
N TYR A 63 -22.56 -16.18 1.59
CA TYR A 63 -21.78 -16.24 0.36
C TYR A 63 -20.27 -16.38 0.63
N THR A 64 -19.77 -15.79 1.72
CA THR A 64 -18.35 -15.83 2.10
C THR A 64 -17.89 -17.16 2.70
N THR A 65 -18.82 -18.05 3.11
CA THR A 65 -18.50 -19.34 3.76
C THR A 65 -18.57 -20.56 2.82
N GLY A 66 -18.81 -20.35 1.52
CA GLY A 66 -18.74 -21.42 0.49
C GLY A 66 -19.95 -22.37 0.44
N ALA A 67 -21.05 -22.07 1.13
CA ALA A 67 -22.21 -22.96 1.26
C ALA A 67 -23.21 -22.89 0.07
N TYR A 68 -22.93 -22.14 -1.01
CA TYR A 68 -23.90 -21.95 -2.10
C TYR A 68 -23.22 -21.73 -3.47
N THR A 69 -23.71 -22.40 -4.52
CA THR A 69 -23.38 -22.13 -5.93
C THR A 69 -24.60 -21.54 -6.62
N PRO A 70 -24.57 -20.28 -7.10
CA PRO A 70 -25.76 -19.68 -7.69
C PRO A 70 -25.90 -20.07 -9.17
N ASP A 71 -27.15 -20.28 -9.58
CA ASP A 71 -27.56 -20.29 -10.98
C ASP A 71 -27.34 -18.89 -11.59
N LEU A 72 -26.27 -18.76 -12.38
CA LEU A 72 -25.81 -17.53 -13.03
C LEU A 72 -26.84 -16.90 -13.96
N SER A 73 -27.88 -17.63 -14.38
CA SER A 73 -28.97 -17.10 -15.19
C SER A 73 -29.88 -16.13 -14.42
N ARG A 74 -29.89 -16.20 -13.09
CA ARG A 74 -30.66 -15.27 -12.23
C ARG A 74 -29.89 -14.01 -11.83
N LEU A 75 -28.56 -14.02 -11.89
CA LEU A 75 -27.70 -12.93 -11.40
C LEU A 75 -27.30 -11.90 -12.46
N LEU A 76 -27.51 -12.20 -13.75
CA LEU A 76 -27.15 -11.32 -14.85
C LEU A 76 -28.37 -11.07 -15.75
N PRO A 77 -29.19 -10.03 -15.48
CA PRO A 77 -30.43 -9.80 -16.23
C PRO A 77 -30.20 -9.20 -17.64
N ASP A 78 -28.94 -8.95 -18.04
CA ASP A 78 -28.62 -8.22 -19.26
C ASP A 78 -27.90 -9.11 -20.31
N PRO A 79 -28.58 -9.50 -21.41
CA PRO A 79 -28.04 -10.36 -22.47
C PRO A 79 -26.70 -9.92 -23.10
N PRO A 80 -26.42 -8.62 -23.31
CA PRO A 80 -25.17 -8.22 -23.98
C PRO A 80 -23.92 -8.42 -23.10
N ARG A 81 -24.06 -8.49 -21.77
CA ARG A 81 -22.92 -8.72 -20.85
C ARG A 81 -22.51 -10.19 -20.80
N ILE A 82 -23.49 -11.10 -20.85
CA ILE A 82 -23.26 -12.55 -20.95
C ILE A 82 -22.51 -12.89 -22.24
N LYS A 83 -22.85 -12.25 -23.37
CA LYS A 83 -22.16 -12.45 -24.65
C LYS A 83 -20.70 -11.98 -24.59
N LYS A 84 -20.41 -10.88 -23.90
CA LYS A 84 -19.05 -10.33 -23.76
C LYS A 84 -18.18 -11.15 -22.81
N ALA A 85 -18.73 -11.64 -21.69
CA ALA A 85 -18.04 -12.54 -20.76
C ALA A 85 -17.73 -13.90 -21.42
N LYS A 86 -18.69 -14.50 -22.14
CA LYS A 86 -18.45 -15.72 -22.94
C LYS A 86 -17.39 -15.51 -24.03
N ALA A 87 -17.36 -14.35 -24.67
CA ALA A 87 -16.35 -14.03 -25.69
C ALA A 87 -14.93 -13.84 -25.12
N LEU A 88 -14.81 -13.34 -23.88
CA LEU A 88 -13.52 -13.20 -23.20
C LEU A 88 -13.02 -14.55 -22.67
N ALA A 89 -13.90 -15.36 -22.06
CA ALA A 89 -13.59 -16.73 -21.65
C ALA A 89 -13.21 -17.62 -22.84
N GLY A 90 -13.86 -17.45 -24.00
CA GLY A 90 -13.47 -18.14 -25.23
C GLY A 90 -12.12 -17.70 -25.80
N LYS A 91 -11.64 -16.49 -25.49
CA LYS A 91 -10.30 -16.02 -25.88
C LYS A 91 -9.20 -16.54 -24.96
N SER A 92 -9.45 -16.61 -23.65
CA SER A 92 -8.49 -17.21 -22.71
C SER A 92 -8.33 -18.70 -22.93
N LEU A 93 -9.42 -19.42 -23.24
CA LEU A 93 -9.37 -20.84 -23.57
C LEU A 93 -8.54 -21.12 -24.85
N ARG A 94 -8.64 -20.24 -25.86
CA ARG A 94 -7.82 -20.33 -27.08
C ARG A 94 -6.34 -20.04 -26.83
N LEU A 95 -6.02 -19.23 -25.82
CA LEU A 95 -4.65 -18.94 -25.41
C LEU A 95 -4.03 -20.14 -24.70
N THR A 96 -4.78 -20.80 -23.82
CA THR A 96 -4.33 -22.04 -23.18
C THR A 96 -4.14 -23.16 -24.20
N ASP A 97 -5.05 -23.34 -25.15
CA ASP A 97 -4.93 -24.34 -26.21
C ASP A 97 -3.76 -24.04 -27.18
N SER A 98 -3.48 -22.75 -27.42
CA SER A 98 -2.33 -22.34 -28.22
C SER A 98 -1.02 -22.61 -27.50
N LEU A 99 -0.95 -22.38 -26.18
CA LEU A 99 0.25 -22.61 -25.39
C LEU A 99 0.57 -24.11 -25.25
N THR A 100 -0.44 -24.95 -24.99
CA THR A 100 -0.25 -26.41 -24.93
C THR A 100 0.25 -26.96 -26.26
N THR A 101 -0.34 -26.54 -27.38
CA THR A 101 0.10 -26.92 -28.73
C THR A 101 1.55 -26.49 -29.01
N TRP A 102 1.97 -25.33 -28.49
CA TRP A 102 3.35 -24.84 -28.61
C TRP A 102 4.34 -25.68 -27.80
N PHE A 103 3.98 -26.05 -26.56
CA PHE A 103 4.81 -26.91 -25.72
C PHE A 103 4.95 -28.32 -26.29
N ASP A 104 3.90 -28.87 -26.90
CA ASP A 104 3.97 -30.18 -27.54
C ASP A 104 4.87 -30.14 -28.80
N ARG A 105 4.86 -29.04 -29.57
CA ARG A 105 5.80 -28.83 -30.68
C ARG A 105 7.24 -28.65 -30.21
N LEU A 106 7.46 -27.97 -29.09
CA LEU A 106 8.78 -27.81 -28.49
C LEU A 106 9.36 -29.17 -28.05
N ARG A 107 8.51 -30.03 -27.46
CA ARG A 107 8.88 -31.40 -27.07
C ARG A 107 9.14 -32.31 -28.27
N ALA A 108 8.43 -32.11 -29.38
CA ALA A 108 8.56 -32.92 -30.59
C ALA A 108 9.69 -32.46 -31.54
N ALA A 109 10.41 -31.38 -31.22
CA ALA A 109 11.42 -30.80 -32.11
C ALA A 109 12.67 -31.72 -32.26
N PRO A 110 13.00 -32.16 -33.48
CA PRO A 110 14.03 -33.19 -33.74
C PRO A 110 15.46 -32.72 -33.49
N ASN A 111 15.74 -31.41 -33.48
CA ASN A 111 17.08 -30.87 -33.28
C ASN A 111 17.07 -29.54 -32.50
N GLN A 112 18.26 -29.14 -32.02
CA GLN A 112 18.42 -27.97 -31.15
C GLN A 112 18.11 -26.65 -31.87
N LEU A 113 18.46 -26.54 -33.16
CA LEU A 113 18.21 -25.34 -33.95
C LEU A 113 16.70 -25.06 -34.08
N GLU A 114 15.89 -26.11 -34.28
CA GLU A 114 14.44 -25.98 -34.34
C GLU A 114 13.83 -25.64 -32.97
N ARG A 115 14.38 -26.20 -31.87
CA ARG A 115 13.99 -25.79 -30.51
C ARG A 115 14.28 -24.32 -30.25
N ASP A 116 15.45 -23.84 -30.60
CA ASP A 116 15.86 -22.44 -30.37
C ASP A 116 15.00 -21.46 -31.19
N HIS A 117 14.66 -21.83 -32.43
CA HIS A 117 13.73 -21.05 -33.27
C HIS A 117 12.29 -21.05 -32.70
N LEU A 118 11.82 -22.19 -32.19
CA LEU A 118 10.52 -22.30 -31.54
C LEU A 118 10.49 -21.50 -30.22
N LEU A 119 11.54 -21.56 -29.40
CA LEU A 119 11.68 -20.77 -28.18
C LEU A 119 11.66 -19.27 -28.46
N THR A 120 12.41 -18.84 -29.48
CA THR A 120 12.45 -17.43 -29.89
C THR A 120 11.06 -16.95 -30.30
N ARG A 121 10.35 -17.72 -31.13
CA ARG A 121 8.96 -17.40 -31.52
C ARG A 121 8.00 -17.39 -30.34
N MET A 122 8.12 -18.35 -29.42
CA MET A 122 7.29 -18.41 -28.23
C MET A 122 7.53 -17.18 -27.34
N GLN A 123 8.79 -16.78 -27.15
CA GLN A 123 9.16 -15.57 -26.42
C GLN A 123 8.60 -14.32 -27.08
N THR A 124 8.65 -14.20 -28.42
CA THR A 124 8.04 -13.07 -29.14
C THR A 124 6.52 -13.04 -28.94
N VAL A 125 5.84 -14.19 -29.06
CA VAL A 125 4.38 -14.27 -28.87
C VAL A 125 4.00 -13.97 -27.41
N LEU A 126 4.75 -14.48 -26.43
CA LEU A 126 4.54 -14.19 -25.02
C LEU A 126 4.85 -12.73 -24.70
N ALA A 127 5.89 -12.14 -25.29
CA ALA A 127 6.21 -10.73 -25.16
C ALA A 127 5.06 -9.86 -25.71
N ASP A 128 4.60 -10.17 -26.91
CA ASP A 128 3.50 -9.48 -27.59
C ASP A 128 2.14 -9.72 -26.91
N THR A 129 1.97 -10.76 -26.10
CA THR A 129 0.69 -11.05 -25.42
C THR A 129 0.67 -10.57 -23.98
N LEU A 130 1.74 -10.80 -23.22
CA LEU A 130 1.84 -10.44 -21.80
C LEU A 130 2.23 -8.98 -21.60
N PHE A 131 2.97 -8.40 -22.54
CA PHE A 131 3.44 -7.01 -22.46
C PHE A 131 2.77 -6.09 -23.48
N ASP A 132 1.69 -6.52 -24.15
CA ASP A 132 0.89 -5.64 -25.00
C ASP A 132 0.36 -4.47 -24.14
N PRO A 133 0.84 -3.24 -24.35
CA PRO A 133 0.35 -2.09 -23.61
C PRO A 133 -1.14 -1.85 -23.88
N ILE A 134 -1.69 -2.34 -24.99
CA ILE A 134 -3.13 -2.31 -25.31
C ILE A 134 -3.88 -3.37 -24.51
N LEU A 135 -3.35 -4.59 -24.34
CA LEU A 135 -3.97 -5.60 -23.48
C LEU A 135 -3.92 -5.17 -22.01
N ASN A 136 -2.79 -4.63 -21.56
CA ASN A 136 -2.63 -4.15 -20.19
C ASN A 136 -3.49 -2.89 -19.95
N LYS A 137 -3.59 -1.98 -20.93
CA LYS A 137 -4.53 -0.85 -20.91
C LYS A 137 -5.98 -1.31 -21.00
N ARG A 138 -6.31 -2.40 -21.71
CA ARG A 138 -7.65 -2.97 -21.79
C ARG A 138 -8.03 -3.72 -20.53
N ILE A 139 -7.10 -4.43 -19.88
CA ILE A 139 -7.27 -5.04 -18.57
C ILE A 139 -7.52 -3.93 -17.55
N ASN A 140 -6.68 -2.89 -17.53
CA ASN A 140 -6.88 -1.73 -16.66
C ASN A 140 -8.16 -0.94 -16.99
N GLN A 141 -8.56 -0.81 -18.27
CA GLN A 141 -9.84 -0.21 -18.65
C GLN A 141 -11.03 -1.08 -18.27
N VAL A 142 -10.91 -2.41 -18.33
CA VAL A 142 -11.93 -3.35 -17.84
C VAL A 142 -12.04 -3.23 -16.33
N LEU A 143 -10.91 -3.26 -15.60
CA LEU A 143 -10.81 -3.05 -14.15
C LEU A 143 -11.38 -1.68 -13.72
N MET A 144 -11.14 -0.61 -14.48
CA MET A 144 -11.72 0.72 -14.23
C MET A 144 -13.19 0.84 -14.66
N SER A 145 -13.63 0.09 -15.68
CA SER A 145 -15.04 0.07 -16.12
C SER A 145 -15.96 -0.75 -15.21
N LEU A 146 -15.38 -1.54 -14.30
CA LEU A 146 -16.06 -2.28 -13.24
C LEU A 146 -16.41 -1.40 -12.02
N ASN A 147 -16.34 -0.07 -12.15
CA ASN A 147 -16.73 0.91 -11.13
C ASN A 147 -18.27 1.06 -10.95
N LYS A 148 -19.00 -0.06 -11.02
CA LYS A 148 -20.39 -0.20 -10.55
C LYS A 148 -20.52 -1.50 -9.76
N PRO A 149 -21.33 -1.52 -8.67
CA PRO A 149 -21.36 -2.61 -7.72
C PRO A 149 -22.09 -3.83 -8.29
N SER A 150 -21.36 -4.67 -9.00
CA SER A 150 -21.67 -6.07 -9.31
C SER A 150 -20.38 -6.64 -9.94
N THR A 151 -19.57 -7.49 -9.32
CA THR A 151 -19.80 -8.44 -8.23
C THR A 151 -18.42 -8.74 -7.65
N ILE A 152 -18.23 -8.66 -6.32
CA ILE A 152 -16.95 -8.95 -5.62
C ILE A 152 -16.42 -10.36 -5.97
N SER A 153 -17.33 -11.27 -6.33
CA SER A 153 -17.08 -12.61 -6.88
C SER A 153 -16.12 -12.62 -8.08
N ASP A 154 -16.36 -11.76 -9.07
CA ASP A 154 -15.62 -11.78 -10.34
C ASP A 154 -14.17 -11.32 -10.17
N TYR A 155 -13.95 -10.44 -9.19
CA TYR A 155 -12.63 -9.92 -8.85
C TYR A 155 -11.78 -10.96 -8.10
N ALA A 156 -12.38 -11.69 -7.15
CA ALA A 156 -11.71 -12.74 -6.38
C ALA A 156 -11.29 -13.93 -7.26
N LEU A 157 -12.15 -14.34 -8.20
CA LEU A 157 -11.88 -15.45 -9.11
C LEU A 157 -10.74 -15.13 -10.10
N ALA A 158 -10.65 -13.88 -10.55
CA ALA A 158 -9.57 -13.41 -11.41
C ALA A 158 -8.21 -13.38 -10.67
N VAL A 159 -8.20 -12.96 -9.40
CA VAL A 159 -6.98 -12.92 -8.57
C VAL A 159 -6.47 -14.33 -8.26
N LEU A 160 -7.36 -15.26 -7.88
CA LEU A 160 -7.01 -16.67 -7.63
C LEU A 160 -6.43 -17.37 -8.88
N HIS A 161 -6.97 -17.07 -10.06
CA HIS A 161 -6.45 -17.65 -11.30
C HIS A 161 -5.05 -17.11 -11.65
N LEU A 162 -4.79 -15.83 -11.37
CA LEU A 162 -3.47 -15.21 -11.59
C LEU A 162 -2.42 -15.71 -10.60
N GLU A 163 -2.77 -15.96 -9.34
CA GLU A 163 -1.86 -16.56 -8.36
C GLU A 163 -1.46 -17.99 -8.73
N ASN A 164 -2.40 -18.79 -9.22
CA ASN A 164 -2.10 -20.16 -9.66
C ASN A 164 -1.19 -20.19 -10.91
N GLN A 165 -1.38 -19.26 -11.85
CA GLN A 165 -0.48 -19.11 -13.00
C GLN A 165 0.93 -18.66 -12.59
N ARG A 166 1.05 -17.84 -11.54
CA ARG A 166 2.33 -17.37 -11.02
C ARG A 166 3.11 -18.51 -10.34
N ALA A 167 2.43 -19.38 -9.58
CA ALA A 167 3.07 -20.54 -8.96
C ALA A 167 3.67 -21.48 -10.02
N HIS A 168 2.92 -21.80 -11.06
CA HIS A 168 3.38 -22.66 -12.14
C HIS A 168 4.57 -22.07 -12.93
N ALA A 169 4.69 -20.73 -13.01
CA ALA A 169 5.82 -20.08 -13.66
C ALA A 169 7.13 -20.20 -12.85
N TYR A 170 7.05 -20.25 -11.51
CA TYR A 170 8.23 -20.44 -10.66
C TYR A 170 8.78 -21.86 -10.76
N ASP A 171 7.92 -22.89 -10.72
CA ASP A 171 8.33 -24.29 -10.84
C ASP A 171 9.06 -24.58 -12.16
N VAL A 172 8.61 -23.94 -13.26
CA VAL A 172 9.23 -24.07 -14.58
C VAL A 172 10.59 -23.36 -14.64
N MET A 173 10.75 -22.24 -13.93
CA MET A 173 12.00 -21.49 -13.88
C MET A 173 13.05 -22.19 -13.02
N GLU A 174 12.65 -22.87 -11.95
CA GLU A 174 13.53 -23.67 -11.10
C GLU A 174 14.05 -24.91 -11.86
N ALA A 175 13.18 -25.64 -12.56
CA ALA A 175 13.58 -26.75 -13.42
C ALA A 175 14.56 -26.34 -14.55
N TYR A 176 14.45 -25.10 -15.04
CA TYR A 176 15.38 -24.54 -16.02
C TYR A 176 16.77 -24.26 -15.41
N LEU A 177 16.85 -23.74 -14.19
CA LEU A 177 18.11 -23.48 -13.50
C LEU A 177 18.87 -24.78 -13.18
N ASP A 178 18.16 -25.83 -12.78
CA ASP A 178 18.74 -27.16 -12.54
C ASP A 178 19.32 -27.75 -13.83
N SER A 179 18.63 -27.57 -14.96
CA SER A 179 19.11 -28.05 -16.26
C SER A 179 20.38 -27.33 -16.73
N LEU A 180 20.54 -26.05 -16.40
CA LEU A 180 21.73 -25.27 -16.70
C LEU A 180 22.92 -25.70 -15.82
N GLN A 181 22.70 -25.95 -14.53
CA GLN A 181 23.76 -26.44 -13.64
C GLN A 181 24.24 -27.83 -14.06
N ALA A 182 23.34 -28.72 -14.49
CA ALA A 182 23.72 -30.04 -15.00
C ALA A 182 24.55 -29.96 -16.31
N ALA A 183 24.28 -28.96 -17.17
CA ALA A 183 24.99 -28.78 -18.43
C ALA A 183 26.42 -28.21 -18.28
N HIS A 184 26.71 -27.48 -17.20
CA HIS A 184 28.00 -26.80 -16.99
C HIS A 184 29.04 -27.62 -16.19
N GLY A 185 28.71 -28.83 -15.72
CA GLY A 185 29.55 -29.62 -14.82
C GLY A 185 30.72 -30.41 -15.43
N THR A 186 31.06 -30.29 -16.72
CA THR A 186 32.02 -31.24 -17.38
C THR A 186 33.14 -30.63 -18.23
N ALA A 187 33.46 -29.34 -18.11
CA ALA A 187 34.61 -28.77 -18.83
C ALA A 187 35.65 -28.18 -17.87
N GLY A 188 36.64 -28.99 -17.51
CA GLY A 188 37.86 -28.54 -16.83
C GLY A 188 38.74 -27.77 -17.80
N ILE A 189 38.72 -26.44 -17.70
CA ILE A 189 39.68 -25.55 -18.39
C ILE A 189 40.38 -24.72 -17.31
N THR A 190 41.66 -25.01 -17.12
CA THR A 190 42.60 -24.19 -16.36
C THR A 190 43.02 -22.99 -17.22
N LEU A 191 42.45 -21.82 -16.94
CA LEU A 191 42.91 -20.54 -17.49
C LEU A 191 43.45 -19.65 -16.35
N GLY A 192 44.67 -19.18 -16.55
CA GLY A 192 45.40 -18.29 -15.63
C GLY A 192 44.76 -16.91 -15.53
N GLY A 193 44.93 -16.30 -14.35
CA GLY A 193 44.45 -14.96 -14.01
C GLY A 193 42.93 -14.92 -13.87
N ALA A 194 42.43 -15.11 -12.64
CA ALA A 194 41.01 -14.94 -12.36
C ALA A 194 40.57 -13.56 -12.89
N PRO A 195 39.55 -13.49 -13.77
CA PRO A 195 39.12 -12.22 -14.33
C PRO A 195 38.68 -11.29 -13.19
N SER A 196 39.23 -10.07 -13.21
CA SER A 196 38.84 -8.96 -12.35
C SER A 196 37.32 -8.80 -12.39
N GLY A 197 36.69 -8.89 -11.23
CA GLY A 197 35.23 -8.95 -11.09
C GLY A 197 34.61 -10.34 -10.97
N SER A 198 35.35 -11.45 -10.92
CA SER A 198 34.73 -12.76 -10.61
C SER A 198 34.24 -12.82 -9.15
N ILE A 199 33.06 -13.41 -8.91
CA ILE A 199 32.54 -13.66 -7.55
C ILE A 199 33.53 -14.48 -6.72
N ALA A 200 34.33 -15.33 -7.37
CA ALA A 200 35.38 -16.13 -6.75
C ALA A 200 36.51 -15.29 -6.12
N ALA A 201 36.73 -14.06 -6.59
CA ALA A 201 37.73 -13.15 -6.04
C ALA A 201 37.18 -12.29 -4.87
N ALA A 202 35.88 -12.38 -4.58
CA ALA A 202 35.28 -11.61 -3.50
C ALA A 202 35.79 -12.10 -2.14
N LYS A 203 36.08 -11.15 -1.25
CA LYS A 203 36.62 -11.41 0.09
C LYS A 203 35.61 -11.00 1.13
N MET A 204 35.72 -11.59 2.32
CA MET A 204 34.90 -11.17 3.43
C MET A 204 35.34 -9.80 3.92
N GLY A 205 34.38 -8.89 4.06
CA GLY A 205 34.58 -7.52 4.48
C GLY A 205 33.45 -7.06 5.39
N LEU A 206 33.39 -5.75 5.63
CA LEU A 206 32.44 -5.12 6.53
C LEU A 206 31.62 -4.07 5.79
N ILE A 207 30.33 -4.03 6.11
CA ILE A 207 29.44 -2.93 5.77
C ILE A 207 29.02 -2.24 7.05
N ALA A 208 29.07 -0.91 7.07
CA ALA A 208 28.51 -0.11 8.15
C ALA A 208 27.66 1.01 7.60
N PHE A 209 26.53 1.24 8.24
CA PHE A 209 25.63 2.34 7.90
C PHE A 209 24.85 2.77 9.14
N HIS A 210 24.30 3.97 9.07
CA HIS A 210 23.50 4.52 10.16
C HIS A 210 22.25 5.19 9.62
N PRO A 211 21.13 4.47 9.66
CA PRO A 211 19.86 5.09 9.41
C PRO A 211 19.38 5.80 10.69
N PRO A 212 18.73 6.96 10.58
CA PRO A 212 18.02 7.53 11.71
C PRO A 212 16.83 6.63 12.07
N THR A 213 16.61 6.40 13.37
CA THR A 213 15.48 5.59 13.88
C THR A 213 14.15 6.31 13.73
N THR A 214 14.18 7.64 13.74
CA THR A 214 13.02 8.50 13.55
C THR A 214 13.30 9.52 12.46
N MET A 215 12.30 9.79 11.64
CA MET A 215 12.36 10.85 10.63
C MET A 215 11.15 11.78 10.75
N GLU A 216 11.29 13.00 10.26
CA GLU A 216 10.23 13.99 10.17
C GLU A 216 9.74 14.05 8.73
N LEU A 217 8.42 14.13 8.57
CA LEU A 217 7.78 14.17 7.26
C LEU A 217 8.34 15.33 6.40
N GLU A 218 8.70 15.02 5.16
CA GLU A 218 9.28 15.96 4.19
C GLU A 218 10.59 16.65 4.62
N GLN A 219 11.27 16.14 5.64
CA GLN A 219 12.64 16.58 5.99
C GLN A 219 13.67 15.70 5.30
N ARG A 220 14.80 16.28 4.89
CA ARG A 220 15.87 15.58 4.20
C ARG A 220 16.89 15.04 5.19
N TYR A 221 17.21 13.76 5.08
CA TYR A 221 18.18 13.05 5.89
C TYR A 221 19.32 12.51 5.02
N ARG A 222 20.54 12.62 5.52
CA ARG A 222 21.74 12.04 4.90
C ARG A 222 21.95 10.64 5.48
N ILE A 223 21.94 9.62 4.64
CA ILE A 223 22.36 8.26 5.02
C ILE A 223 23.70 7.98 4.36
N GLN A 224 24.65 7.52 5.15
CA GLN A 224 25.98 7.11 4.71
C GLN A 224 26.12 5.60 4.86
N VAL A 225 26.61 4.95 3.81
CA VAL A 225 26.98 3.54 3.80
C VAL A 225 28.47 3.45 3.49
N LYS A 226 29.22 2.74 4.33
CA LYS A 226 30.65 2.48 4.13
C LYS A 226 30.88 0.99 3.99
N ILE A 227 31.70 0.60 3.01
CA ILE A 227 32.12 -0.79 2.80
C ILE A 227 33.64 -0.84 2.81
N SER A 228 34.19 -1.81 3.55
CA SER A 228 35.63 -2.08 3.65
C SER A 228 35.91 -3.56 3.42
N LYS A 229 37.04 -3.86 2.77
CA LYS A 229 37.59 -5.22 2.67
C LYS A 229 38.39 -5.62 3.91
N ASP A 230 38.78 -4.66 4.75
CA ASP A 230 39.50 -4.90 5.99
C ASP A 230 38.53 -5.25 7.13
N LEU A 231 38.62 -6.49 7.63
CA LEU A 231 37.83 -7.02 8.74
C LEU A 231 38.20 -6.41 10.11
N GLN A 232 39.38 -5.79 10.23
CA GLN A 232 39.78 -5.13 11.47
C GLN A 232 39.39 -3.65 11.50
N ALA A 233 38.85 -3.11 10.40
CA ALA A 233 38.39 -1.73 10.35
C ALA A 233 37.19 -1.52 11.27
N ASP A 234 37.30 -0.56 12.19
CA ASP A 234 36.17 -0.09 13.01
C ASP A 234 35.42 1.00 12.24
N LEU A 235 34.54 0.56 11.33
CA LEU A 235 33.78 1.46 10.46
C LEU A 235 32.79 2.33 11.24
N VAL A 236 32.25 1.83 12.35
CA VAL A 236 31.32 2.59 13.21
C VAL A 236 32.02 3.77 13.87
N LYS A 237 33.24 3.58 14.41
CA LYS A 237 34.04 4.70 14.92
C LYS A 237 34.37 5.73 13.84
N GLN A 238 34.71 5.27 12.64
CA GLN A 238 35.02 6.15 11.50
C GLN A 238 33.80 6.89 10.94
N LEU A 239 32.60 6.39 11.21
CA LEU A 239 31.37 7.11 10.95
C LEU A 239 31.10 8.21 12.00
N SER A 240 31.78 8.19 13.14
CA SER A 240 31.48 9.05 14.31
C SER A 240 30.05 8.86 14.82
N ILE A 241 29.54 7.62 14.76
CA ILE A 241 28.13 7.33 15.01
C ILE A 241 27.97 6.49 16.28
N THR A 242 27.13 6.95 17.19
CA THR A 242 26.87 6.31 18.49
C THR A 242 26.03 5.03 18.38
N ASN A 243 25.31 4.82 17.26
CA ASN A 243 24.43 3.65 17.03
C ASN A 243 24.49 3.16 15.57
N GLY A 244 25.69 2.96 15.03
CA GLY A 244 25.87 2.41 13.68
C GLY A 244 25.56 0.91 13.66
N ILE A 245 25.00 0.43 12.56
CA ILE A 245 24.90 -1.02 12.30
C ILE A 245 26.15 -1.41 11.53
N GLN A 246 26.84 -2.46 11.97
CA GLN A 246 28.00 -3.04 11.28
C GLN A 246 27.78 -4.54 11.12
N ASP A 247 27.83 -5.02 9.89
CA ASP A 247 27.66 -6.42 9.53
C ASP A 247 28.82 -6.89 8.63
N SER A 248 29.08 -8.20 8.61
CA SER A 248 30.05 -8.81 7.68
C SER A 248 29.36 -9.19 6.38
N ILE A 249 29.97 -8.84 5.25
CA ILE A 249 29.44 -9.12 3.91
C ILE A 249 30.54 -9.56 2.95
N LEU A 250 30.15 -10.26 1.88
CA LEU A 250 31.06 -10.58 0.79
C LEU A 250 31.28 -9.31 -0.06
N VAL A 251 32.53 -8.87 -0.20
CA VAL A 251 32.92 -7.64 -0.88
C VAL A 251 33.74 -7.98 -2.14
N GLY A 252 33.24 -7.52 -3.29
CA GLY A 252 33.93 -7.62 -4.58
C GLY A 252 34.82 -6.41 -4.86
N GLU A 253 35.49 -6.41 -6.01
CA GLU A 253 36.23 -5.24 -6.50
C GLU A 253 35.30 -4.08 -6.86
N ILE A 254 34.12 -4.38 -7.42
CA ILE A 254 33.09 -3.40 -7.77
C ILE A 254 31.82 -3.76 -7.00
N MET A 255 31.31 -2.79 -6.25
CA MET A 255 30.09 -2.92 -5.46
C MET A 255 29.06 -1.92 -5.95
N ILE A 256 27.78 -2.33 -5.90
CA ILE A 256 26.63 -1.43 -6.02
C ILE A 256 25.93 -1.38 -4.68
N VAL A 257 25.65 -0.17 -4.20
CA VAL A 257 24.79 0.08 -3.04
C VAL A 257 23.55 0.82 -3.48
N ARG A 258 22.38 0.31 -3.09
CA ARG A 258 21.08 0.90 -3.36
C ARG A 258 20.27 1.02 -2.10
N LEU A 259 19.51 2.10 -2.04
CA LEU A 259 18.55 2.35 -0.99
C LEU A 259 17.16 2.38 -1.61
N GLN A 260 16.22 1.63 -1.04
CA GLN A 260 14.87 1.47 -1.60
C GLN A 260 13.80 1.56 -0.52
N GLY A 261 12.66 2.18 -0.85
CA GLY A 261 11.48 2.21 0.01
C GLY A 261 10.33 2.97 -0.66
N ASP A 262 9.10 2.48 -0.50
CA ASP A 262 7.94 2.94 -1.28
C ASP A 262 7.54 4.39 -0.99
N ASN A 263 7.68 4.83 0.27
CA ASN A 263 7.25 6.14 0.73
C ASN A 263 8.42 7.11 0.98
N PHE A 264 9.50 6.96 0.21
CA PHE A 264 10.68 7.78 0.32
C PHE A 264 11.08 8.36 -1.04
N LYS A 265 11.45 9.64 -1.05
CA LYS A 265 12.24 10.21 -2.13
C LYS A 265 13.71 10.02 -1.80
N ILE A 266 14.37 9.15 -2.55
CA ILE A 266 15.77 8.80 -2.38
C ILE A 266 16.56 9.41 -3.54
N THR A 267 17.62 10.15 -3.24
CA THR A 267 18.52 10.74 -4.23
C THR A 267 19.95 10.31 -3.91
N PRO A 268 20.61 9.49 -4.75
CA PRO A 268 22.02 9.17 -4.55
C PRO A 268 22.85 10.45 -4.78
N LEU A 269 23.84 10.68 -3.92
CA LEU A 269 24.81 11.77 -4.10
C LEU A 269 26.07 11.31 -4.81
N ASP A 270 26.46 10.05 -4.57
CA ASP A 270 27.61 9.42 -5.22
C ASP A 270 27.16 8.46 -6.32
N GLU A 271 28.12 7.97 -7.11
CA GLU A 271 27.86 6.91 -8.07
C GLU A 271 27.39 5.64 -7.34
N GLU A 272 26.29 5.03 -7.80
CA GLU A 272 25.76 3.80 -7.17
C GLU A 272 26.78 2.65 -7.27
N GLU A 273 27.55 2.61 -8.36
CA GLU A 273 28.57 1.61 -8.65
C GLU A 273 29.96 2.19 -8.38
N GLN A 274 30.68 1.62 -7.43
CA GLN A 274 32.03 2.08 -7.10
C GLN A 274 32.99 0.91 -6.84
N GLY A 275 34.26 1.16 -7.12
CA GLY A 275 35.33 0.25 -6.76
C GLY A 275 35.59 0.25 -5.25
N VAL A 276 35.81 -0.93 -4.66
CA VAL A 276 36.23 -1.07 -3.26
C VAL A 276 37.71 -1.37 -3.19
N LEU A 277 38.45 -0.45 -2.58
CA LEU A 277 39.90 -0.57 -2.38
C LEU A 277 40.22 -1.63 -1.33
N ASP A 278 41.39 -2.26 -1.46
CA ASP A 278 41.87 -3.26 -0.49
C ASP A 278 42.24 -2.64 0.86
N VAL A 279 42.59 -1.35 0.88
CA VAL A 279 42.92 -0.57 2.08
C VAL A 279 41.97 0.60 2.20
N GLY A 280 41.39 0.78 3.39
CA GLY A 280 40.42 1.84 3.67
C GLY A 280 38.98 1.39 3.41
N TYR A 281 38.11 2.36 3.11
CA TYR A 281 36.70 2.12 2.85
C TYR A 281 36.23 2.94 1.64
N THR A 282 35.20 2.45 0.98
CA THR A 282 34.43 3.19 -0.01
C THR A 282 33.12 3.64 0.61
N GLN A 283 32.63 4.83 0.25
CA GLN A 283 31.45 5.45 0.83
C GLN A 283 30.39 5.74 -0.23
N TRP A 284 29.14 5.55 0.14
CA TRP A 284 27.96 5.98 -0.61
C TRP A 284 27.09 6.86 0.26
N GLU A 285 26.72 8.03 -0.25
CA GLU A 285 25.81 8.96 0.39
C GLU A 285 24.47 9.05 -0.35
N PHE A 286 23.39 9.06 0.43
CA PHE A 286 22.02 9.20 -0.06
C PHE A 286 21.30 10.33 0.67
N ASP A 287 20.56 11.16 -0.07
CA ASP A 287 19.51 12.02 0.46
C ASP A 287 18.21 11.25 0.51
N VAL A 288 17.61 11.15 1.69
CA VAL A 288 16.34 10.45 1.93
C VAL A 288 15.34 11.43 2.50
N MET A 289 14.16 11.51 1.88
CA MET A 289 13.07 12.35 2.36
C MET A 289 11.79 11.51 2.45
N PRO A 290 11.21 11.33 3.64
CA PRO A 290 9.96 10.60 3.80
C PRO A 290 8.79 11.38 3.19
N LEU A 291 7.93 10.68 2.47
CA LEU A 291 6.76 11.22 1.77
C LEU A 291 5.44 10.91 2.48
N SER A 292 5.42 9.89 3.35
CA SER A 292 4.24 9.50 4.13
C SER A 292 4.61 9.24 5.58
N SER A 293 3.66 9.41 6.49
CA SER A 293 3.85 9.20 7.92
C SER A 293 3.80 7.72 8.34
N GLY A 294 4.06 7.47 9.62
CA GLY A 294 3.88 6.17 10.26
C GLY A 294 5.13 5.30 10.21
N ASN A 295 4.97 4.01 10.47
CA ASN A 295 6.06 3.05 10.41
C ASN A 295 6.32 2.68 8.95
N GLN A 296 7.47 3.10 8.44
CA GLN A 296 7.89 2.83 7.07
C GLN A 296 9.15 1.97 7.07
N LYS A 297 9.30 1.18 6.00
CA LYS A 297 10.44 0.29 5.79
C LYS A 297 11.38 0.87 4.75
N LEU A 298 12.66 0.90 5.09
CA LEU A 298 13.74 1.29 4.19
C LEU A 298 14.71 0.11 4.04
N PHE A 299 15.02 -0.24 2.80
CA PHE A 299 15.88 -1.38 2.47
C PHE A 299 17.24 -0.87 2.00
N VAL A 300 18.30 -1.28 2.68
CA VAL A 300 19.68 -1.14 2.20
C VAL A 300 20.05 -2.42 1.48
N ARG A 301 20.38 -2.32 0.19
CA ARG A 301 20.81 -3.44 -0.64
C ARG A 301 22.22 -3.19 -1.14
N ALA A 302 23.13 -4.11 -0.86
CA ALA A 302 24.46 -4.10 -1.44
C ALA A 302 24.67 -5.36 -2.28
N GLY A 303 25.35 -5.22 -3.41
CA GLY A 303 25.62 -6.33 -4.32
C GLY A 303 26.94 -6.19 -5.05
N ILE A 304 27.50 -7.32 -5.45
CA ILE A 304 28.71 -7.38 -6.26
C ILE A 304 28.32 -7.23 -7.72
N VAL A 305 29.07 -6.40 -8.44
CA VAL A 305 29.00 -6.33 -9.90
C VAL A 305 30.10 -7.19 -10.47
N TYR A 306 29.70 -8.12 -11.34
CA TYR A 306 30.66 -8.92 -12.09
C TYR A 306 30.41 -8.82 -13.59
N HIS A 307 31.51 -8.85 -14.33
CA HIS A 307 31.51 -8.95 -15.78
C HIS A 307 31.46 -10.43 -16.16
N VAL A 308 30.47 -10.81 -16.97
CA VAL A 308 30.41 -12.15 -17.52
C VAL A 308 31.29 -12.20 -18.77
N PRO A 309 32.42 -12.93 -18.75
CA PRO A 309 33.21 -13.10 -19.96
C PRO A 309 32.33 -13.73 -21.04
N ASN A 310 32.42 -13.22 -22.27
CA ASN A 310 31.67 -13.66 -23.46
C ASN A 310 30.21 -13.19 -23.60
N LEU A 311 29.64 -12.43 -22.64
CA LEU A 311 28.28 -11.85 -22.78
C LEU A 311 28.24 -10.34 -23.10
N GLY A 312 29.39 -9.75 -23.42
CA GLY A 312 29.51 -8.30 -23.67
C GLY A 312 29.53 -7.47 -22.38
N PRO A 313 29.29 -6.14 -22.44
CA PRO A 313 29.38 -5.23 -21.30
C PRO A 313 28.21 -5.38 -20.29
N THR A 314 27.50 -6.50 -20.31
CA THR A 314 26.35 -6.74 -19.43
C THR A 314 26.82 -6.99 -17.99
N LYS A 315 26.48 -6.05 -17.11
CA LYS A 315 26.70 -6.14 -15.67
C LYS A 315 25.60 -6.98 -15.03
N LYS A 316 25.96 -7.98 -14.23
CA LYS A 316 25.01 -8.70 -13.37
C LYS A 316 25.17 -8.25 -11.93
N PHE A 317 24.04 -8.00 -11.26
CA PHE A 317 23.97 -7.63 -9.85
C PHE A 317 23.74 -8.88 -9.01
N PHE A 318 24.67 -9.21 -8.11
CA PHE A 318 24.51 -10.30 -7.16
C PHE A 318 24.28 -9.72 -5.75
N PRO A 319 23.05 -9.80 -5.19
CA PRO A 319 22.76 -9.26 -3.87
C PRO A 319 23.52 -10.04 -2.80
N VAL A 320 24.32 -9.34 -1.99
CA VAL A 320 25.06 -9.93 -0.87
C VAL A 320 24.53 -9.49 0.48
N TYR A 321 23.79 -8.39 0.52
CA TYR A 321 23.27 -7.82 1.76
C TYR A 321 21.93 -7.17 1.51
N GLU A 322 20.98 -7.46 2.39
CA GLU A 322 19.69 -6.81 2.45
C GLU A 322 19.31 -6.59 3.91
N LYS A 323 19.07 -5.34 4.30
CA LYS A 323 18.59 -5.00 5.63
C LYS A 323 17.37 -4.11 5.56
N GLU A 324 16.34 -4.55 6.26
CA GLU A 324 15.15 -3.75 6.54
C GLU A 324 15.39 -2.86 7.75
N ILE A 325 15.03 -1.58 7.62
CA ILE A 325 15.12 -0.58 8.67
C ILE A 325 13.71 -0.03 8.89
N ASN A 326 13.21 -0.19 10.11
CA ASN A 326 11.94 0.39 10.52
C ASN A 326 12.17 1.82 10.99
N ILE A 327 11.49 2.76 10.34
CA ILE A 327 11.59 4.19 10.63
C ILE A 327 10.22 4.68 11.07
N GLU A 328 10.17 5.31 12.23
CA GLU A 328 8.98 6.00 12.70
C GLU A 328 8.98 7.44 12.17
N ILE A 329 7.97 7.78 11.37
CA ILE A 329 7.83 9.12 10.78
C ILE A 329 6.80 9.93 11.55
N SER A 330 7.27 10.96 12.25
CA SER A 330 6.45 11.80 13.12
C SER A 330 5.93 13.05 12.41
N TYR A 331 4.74 13.50 12.83
CA TYR A 331 4.10 14.76 12.39
C TYR A 331 4.54 16.00 13.18
N GLY A 332 5.25 15.79 14.30
CA GLY A 332 5.22 16.68 15.46
C GLY A 332 5.74 18.09 15.20
N LYS A 333 6.75 18.27 14.33
CA LYS A 333 7.36 19.60 14.13
C LYS A 333 6.60 20.48 13.13
N ARG A 334 5.89 19.90 12.15
CA ARG A 334 5.12 20.71 11.19
C ARG A 334 3.83 21.26 11.79
N ILE A 335 3.13 20.47 12.61
CA ILE A 335 1.90 20.96 13.26
C ILE A 335 2.23 22.07 14.25
N THR A 336 3.30 21.92 15.02
CA THR A 336 3.75 22.96 15.96
C THR A 336 4.25 24.21 15.23
N ALA A 337 5.05 24.06 14.16
CA ALA A 337 5.47 25.18 13.33
C ALA A 337 4.29 25.88 12.62
N PHE A 338 3.29 25.13 12.15
CA PHE A 338 2.09 25.70 11.56
C PHE A 338 1.26 26.45 12.60
N MET A 339 1.08 25.88 13.79
CA MET A 339 0.41 26.54 14.91
C MET A 339 1.12 27.84 15.30
N THR A 340 2.44 27.85 15.43
CA THR A 340 3.18 29.08 15.79
C THR A 340 3.19 30.11 14.67
N GLN A 341 3.21 29.70 13.40
CA GLN A 341 3.23 30.63 12.27
C GLN A 341 1.84 31.16 11.88
N ARG A 342 0.76 30.42 12.18
CA ARG A 342 -0.62 30.73 11.74
C ARG A 342 -1.62 30.87 12.89
N TRP A 343 -1.17 31.01 14.14
CA TRP A 343 -2.08 31.16 15.30
C TRP A 343 -3.06 32.33 15.13
N GLU A 344 -2.68 33.40 14.43
CA GLU A 344 -3.53 34.54 14.12
C GLU A 344 -4.79 34.14 13.32
N PHE A 345 -4.67 33.20 12.38
CA PHE A 345 -5.79 32.70 11.59
C PHE A 345 -6.72 31.82 12.43
N ILE A 346 -6.16 31.03 13.36
CA ILE A 346 -6.94 30.20 14.26
C ILE A 346 -7.74 31.09 15.22
N VAL A 347 -7.10 32.11 15.80
CA VAL A 347 -7.76 33.06 16.71
C VAL A 347 -8.86 33.82 15.99
N SER A 348 -8.60 34.38 14.81
CA SER A 348 -9.62 35.13 14.07
C SER A 348 -10.80 34.24 13.64
N SER A 349 -10.55 33.01 13.20
CA SER A 349 -11.60 32.11 12.70
C SER A 349 -12.49 31.53 13.80
N PHE A 350 -11.95 31.28 15.00
CA PHE A 350 -12.70 30.63 16.07
C PHE A 350 -13.11 31.59 17.19
N VAL A 351 -12.24 32.51 17.59
CA VAL A 351 -12.49 33.36 18.76
C VAL A 351 -13.50 34.46 18.42
N ILE A 352 -13.43 35.08 17.23
CA ILE A 352 -14.36 36.16 16.86
C ILE A 352 -15.80 35.63 16.72
N PRO A 353 -16.09 34.54 15.98
CA PRO A 353 -17.44 34.00 15.91
C PRO A 353 -17.92 33.45 17.25
N GLY A 354 -17.02 32.84 18.04
CA GLY A 354 -17.32 32.36 19.39
C GLY A 354 -17.75 33.49 20.32
N MET A 355 -17.01 34.61 20.32
CA MET A 355 -17.36 35.82 21.09
C MET A 355 -18.68 36.43 20.60
N MET A 356 -18.90 36.49 19.29
CA MET A 356 -20.15 37.03 18.73
C MET A 356 -21.37 36.15 19.06
N TRP A 357 -21.22 34.83 19.02
CA TRP A 357 -22.26 33.88 19.44
C TRP A 357 -22.55 34.00 20.94
N ALA A 358 -21.52 34.06 21.78
CA ALA A 358 -21.68 34.25 23.22
C ALA A 358 -22.39 35.58 23.54
N TYR A 359 -22.01 36.67 22.87
CA TYR A 359 -22.64 37.98 23.02
C TYR A 359 -24.14 37.95 22.67
N THR A 360 -24.49 37.33 21.53
CA THR A 360 -25.90 37.23 21.11
C THR A 360 -26.74 36.36 22.05
N GLN A 361 -26.15 35.30 22.63
CA GLN A 361 -26.84 34.45 23.61
C GLN A 361 -27.14 35.17 24.92
N VAL A 362 -26.17 35.91 25.46
CA VAL A 362 -26.37 36.72 26.68
C VAL A 362 -27.47 37.77 26.44
N ARG A 363 -27.47 38.41 25.27
CA ARG A 363 -28.50 39.41 24.91
C ARG A 363 -29.90 38.78 24.78
N LYS A 364 -30.03 37.57 24.22
CA LYS A 364 -31.31 36.85 24.16
C LYS A 364 -31.86 36.51 25.56
N ARG A 365 -31.01 36.15 26.51
CA ARG A 365 -31.43 35.87 27.91
C ARG A 365 -31.99 37.12 28.60
N ARG A 366 -31.37 38.29 28.42
CA ARG A 366 -31.85 39.56 29.04
C ARG A 366 -33.22 40.03 28.53
N ARG A 367 -33.64 39.64 27.32
CA ARG A 367 -34.98 40.00 26.79
C ARG A 367 -36.12 39.22 27.44
N ARG A 368 -35.86 38.02 27.96
CA ARG A 368 -36.90 37.19 28.60
C ARG A 368 -37.28 37.70 29.99
N THR A 369 -36.35 38.28 30.74
CA THR A 369 -36.62 38.78 32.11
C THR A 369 -37.43 40.08 32.12
N ASN A 370 -37.20 40.99 31.17
CA ASN A 370 -37.97 42.24 31.09
C ASN A 370 -39.41 42.02 30.61
N PHE A 371 -39.68 40.99 29.81
CA PHE A 371 -41.04 40.70 29.34
C PHE A 371 -41.95 40.16 30.47
N SER A 372 -41.38 39.42 31.43
CA SER A 372 -42.12 38.98 32.62
C SER A 372 -42.46 40.13 33.57
N ARG A 373 -41.73 41.25 33.53
CA ARG A 373 -42.02 42.43 34.37
C ARG A 373 -43.16 43.28 33.80
N LYS A 374 -43.31 43.37 32.47
CA LYS A 374 -44.38 44.15 31.82
C LYS A 374 -45.75 43.47 31.92
N LYS A 375 -45.82 42.13 31.92
CA LYS A 375 -47.10 41.41 32.12
C LYS A 375 -47.70 41.56 33.52
N ARG A 376 -46.97 42.06 34.51
CA ARG A 376 -47.51 42.33 35.86
C ARG A 376 -48.13 43.71 36.01
N THR A 377 -47.83 44.66 35.12
CA THR A 377 -48.31 46.05 35.24
C THR A 377 -49.63 46.31 34.51
N ASP A 378 -50.03 45.40 33.62
CA ASP A 378 -51.31 45.46 32.88
C ASP A 378 -52.36 44.47 33.43
N SER A 379 -52.18 43.98 34.68
CA SER A 379 -53.18 43.12 35.31
C SER A 379 -54.45 43.95 35.62
N PRO A 380 -55.64 43.55 35.11
CA PRO A 380 -56.88 44.33 35.24
C PRO A 380 -57.35 44.60 36.68
N GLN A 381 -56.75 43.96 37.69
CA GLN A 381 -57.11 44.14 39.09
C GLN A 381 -56.72 45.51 39.66
N ASP A 382 -55.66 46.16 39.16
CA ASP A 382 -55.22 47.46 39.69
C ASP A 382 -56.03 48.64 39.11
N GLN A 383 -56.70 48.47 37.97
CA GLN A 383 -57.57 49.50 37.40
C GLN A 383 -58.92 49.63 38.13
N ALA A 384 -59.28 48.68 38.99
CA ALA A 384 -60.53 48.74 39.76
C ALA A 384 -60.42 49.61 41.03
N GLN A 385 -59.22 49.89 41.55
CA GLN A 385 -59.04 50.64 42.81
C GLN A 385 -58.81 52.15 42.64
N SER A 386 -58.44 52.63 41.45
CA SER A 386 -58.14 54.06 41.23
C SER A 386 -59.35 54.97 40.98
N LYS A 387 -60.58 54.45 40.88
CA LYS A 387 -61.79 55.24 40.54
C LYS A 387 -62.69 55.61 41.73
N GLY A 388 -62.27 55.35 42.97
CA GLY A 388 -63.12 55.49 44.15
C GLY A 388 -62.68 56.54 45.18
N THR A 389 -62.30 57.76 44.79
CA THR A 389 -62.16 58.85 45.78
C THR A 389 -62.33 60.24 45.14
N MET A 390 -63.57 60.65 44.92
CA MET A 390 -63.92 62.08 44.93
C MET A 390 -65.31 62.22 45.56
N LEU A 391 -65.32 62.70 46.79
CA LEU A 391 -66.42 63.37 47.50
C LEU A 391 -65.75 64.30 48.53
N PRO A 392 -66.43 65.38 48.99
CA PRO A 392 -67.84 65.71 48.81
C PRO A 392 -68.12 66.80 47.77
#